data_AF-A0A835MM03-F1
#
_entry.id   AF-A0A835MM03-F1
#
_cell.length_a   1.000
_cell.length_b   1.000
_cell.length_c   1.000
_cell.angle_alpha   90.00
_cell.angle_beta   90.00
_cell.angle_gamma   90.00
#
_symmetry.space_group_name_H-M   'P 1'
#
loop_
_entity.id
_entity.type
_entity.pdbx_description
1 polymer ?
#
loop_
_entity_poly.entity_id
_entity_poly.type
_entity_poly.pdbx_seq_one_letter_code
_entity_poly.pdbx_strand_id
1 'polypeptide(L)'
;MQIPEESLIFLNSLPSFSMKSVIERYSKQKEEHQQLLNPASEVKFWQREAASLRKELLCLQECHRQLMGEELSGLSIKELENLENQLEMSMKGVRIKKEQILTDEIKELSQKGNLIYQENLELNKKVDLIGQENAELRKVYAERKVDEANKASRPPYTLENGYDLLAPIRLQLSQPQPHNSEAPANSMKLGSNLELGRQALGRQDSSVNAKDKIQYLKFSSIQDSL
;
A
#
# COMPACT_ATOMS: atom_id res chain seq x y z
N MET A 1 -13.37 65.49 -28.82
CA MET A 1 -13.01 65.60 -27.39
C MET A 1 -11.60 66.14 -27.32
N GLN A 2 -11.46 67.46 -27.21
CA GLN A 2 -10.18 68.13 -27.02
C GLN A 2 -9.79 67.92 -25.56
N ILE A 3 -8.69 67.22 -25.28
CA ILE A 3 -8.15 67.15 -23.92
C ILE A 3 -7.68 68.57 -23.57
N PRO A 4 -8.19 69.21 -22.50
CA PRO A 4 -7.84 70.60 -22.20
C PRO A 4 -6.35 70.70 -21.86
N GLU A 5 -5.65 71.66 -22.48
CA GLU A 5 -4.21 71.96 -22.30
C GLU A 5 -3.78 72.03 -20.81
N GLU A 6 -4.69 72.43 -19.92
CA GLU A 6 -4.44 72.48 -18.47
C GLU A 6 -4.19 71.10 -17.84
N SER A 7 -4.75 70.02 -18.40
CA SER A 7 -4.51 68.66 -17.92
C SER A 7 -3.10 68.13 -18.26
N LEU A 8 -2.50 68.62 -19.35
CA LEU A 8 -1.13 68.31 -19.76
C LEU A 8 -0.08 69.04 -18.90
N ILE A 9 -0.40 70.25 -18.45
CA ILE A 9 0.43 71.04 -17.53
C ILE A 9 0.42 70.42 -16.13
N PHE A 10 -0.75 69.98 -15.64
CA PHE A 10 -0.88 69.35 -14.32
C PHE A 10 -0.09 68.03 -14.23
N LEU A 11 -0.11 67.19 -15.27
CA LEU A 11 0.69 65.96 -15.31
C LEU A 11 2.20 66.24 -15.36
N ASN A 12 2.66 67.27 -16.07
CA ASN A 12 4.09 67.66 -16.08
C ASN A 12 4.57 68.30 -14.78
N SER A 13 3.65 68.81 -13.94
CA SER A 13 3.95 69.35 -12.62
C SER A 13 4.09 68.26 -11.54
N LEU A 14 3.68 67.03 -11.83
CA LEU A 14 3.89 65.90 -10.91
C LEU A 14 5.38 65.49 -10.98
N PRO A 15 6.10 65.48 -9.84
CA PRO A 15 7.54 65.17 -9.81
C PRO A 15 7.89 63.83 -10.46
N SER A 16 6.95 62.89 -10.48
CA SER A 16 7.12 61.54 -11.03
C SER A 16 6.88 61.42 -12.54
N PHE A 17 6.38 62.44 -13.23
CA PHE A 17 5.96 62.37 -14.63
C PHE A 17 6.61 63.43 -15.53
N SER A 18 7.35 64.38 -14.96
CA SER A 18 8.19 65.30 -15.73
C SER A 18 9.21 64.54 -16.57
N MET A 19 9.38 64.94 -17.84
CA MET A 19 10.41 64.39 -18.73
C MET A 19 11.80 64.34 -18.06
N LYS A 20 12.13 65.34 -17.22
CA LYS A 20 13.39 65.38 -16.47
C LYS A 20 13.50 64.23 -15.46
N SER A 21 12.43 63.94 -14.72
CA SER A 21 12.44 62.84 -13.74
C SER A 21 12.38 61.46 -14.43
N VAL A 22 11.72 61.36 -15.59
CA VAL A 22 11.76 60.16 -16.41
C VAL A 22 13.18 59.89 -16.92
N ILE A 23 13.88 60.92 -17.42
CA ILE A 23 15.28 60.83 -17.88
C ILE A 23 16.24 60.54 -16.72
N GLU A 24 16.05 61.18 -15.57
CA GLU A 24 16.88 60.97 -14.38
C GLU A 24 16.72 59.54 -13.84
N ARG A 25 15.49 59.03 -13.73
CA ARG A 25 15.24 57.63 -13.34
C ARG A 25 15.84 56.65 -14.34
N TYR A 26 15.67 56.90 -15.64
CA TYR A 26 16.27 56.04 -16.67
C TYR A 26 17.79 56.07 -16.62
N SER A 27 18.40 57.24 -16.43
CA SER A 27 19.86 57.39 -16.34
C SER A 27 20.40 56.69 -15.09
N LYS A 28 19.75 56.86 -13.94
CA LYS A 28 20.11 56.18 -12.70
C LYS A 28 20.00 54.66 -12.83
N GLN A 29 18.90 54.16 -13.39
CA GLN A 29 18.69 52.73 -13.60
C GLN A 29 19.69 52.16 -14.62
N LYS A 30 20.01 52.91 -15.68
CA LYS A 30 21.04 52.54 -16.66
C LYS A 30 22.43 52.50 -16.04
N GLU A 31 22.76 53.44 -15.15
CA GLU A 31 24.05 53.53 -14.46
C GLU A 31 24.20 52.40 -13.42
N GLU A 32 23.13 52.06 -12.69
CA GLU A 32 23.06 50.88 -11.82
C GLU A 32 23.21 49.57 -12.62
N HIS A 33 22.59 49.47 -13.81
CA HIS A 33 22.74 48.31 -14.68
C HIS A 33 24.13 48.25 -15.35
N GLN A 34 24.71 49.38 -15.71
CA GLN A 34 26.07 49.49 -16.23
C GLN A 34 27.13 49.19 -15.17
N GLN A 35 26.87 49.54 -13.90
CA GLN A 35 27.70 49.14 -12.78
C GLN A 35 27.68 47.63 -12.59
N LEU A 36 26.56 46.94 -12.82
CA LEU A 36 26.49 45.46 -12.85
C LEU A 36 27.18 44.86 -14.09
N LEU A 37 27.14 45.53 -15.25
CA LEU A 37 27.82 45.14 -16.49
C LEU A 37 29.32 45.44 -16.53
N ASN A 38 29.88 46.11 -15.53
CA ASN A 38 31.32 46.23 -15.40
C ASN A 38 31.87 44.84 -15.00
N PRO A 39 32.76 44.22 -15.80
CA PRO A 39 33.31 42.90 -15.48
C PRO A 39 33.90 42.80 -14.07
N ALA A 40 34.49 43.90 -13.55
CA ALA A 40 35.03 43.94 -12.20
C ALA A 40 33.94 43.95 -11.11
N SER A 41 32.78 44.56 -11.37
CA SER A 41 31.64 44.57 -10.45
C SER A 41 30.87 43.25 -10.48
N GLU A 42 30.71 42.67 -11.67
CA GLU A 42 30.08 41.37 -11.86
C GLU A 42 30.87 40.26 -11.12
N VAL A 43 32.20 40.26 -11.27
CA VAL A 43 33.08 39.34 -10.53
C VAL A 43 32.93 39.53 -9.02
N LYS A 44 32.90 40.77 -8.52
CA LYS A 44 32.69 41.05 -7.08
C LYS A 44 31.31 40.59 -6.60
N PHE A 45 30.28 40.75 -7.41
CA PHE A 45 28.94 40.29 -7.12
C PHE A 45 28.91 38.76 -6.99
N TRP A 46 29.38 38.03 -7.99
CA TRP A 46 29.42 36.57 -7.96
C TRP A 46 30.34 36.03 -6.87
N GLN A 47 31.44 36.72 -6.56
CA GLN A 47 32.30 36.37 -5.44
C GLN A 47 31.56 36.47 -4.10
N ARG A 48 30.77 37.54 -3.89
CA ARG A 48 29.93 37.69 -2.71
C ARG A 48 28.86 36.61 -2.64
N GLU A 49 28.19 36.34 -3.75
CA GLU A 49 27.15 35.31 -3.84
C GLU A 49 27.71 33.92 -3.51
N ALA A 50 28.85 33.57 -4.13
CA ALA A 50 29.52 32.32 -3.87
C ALA A 50 30.08 32.21 -2.44
N ALA A 51 30.42 33.32 -1.79
CA ALA A 51 30.78 33.33 -0.37
C ALA A 51 29.56 33.13 0.53
N SER A 52 28.42 33.75 0.18
CA SER A 52 27.15 33.59 0.89
C SER A 52 26.67 32.14 0.86
N LEU A 53 26.62 31.54 -0.33
CA LEU A 53 26.22 30.13 -0.51
C LEU A 53 27.14 29.16 0.25
N ARG A 54 28.46 29.42 0.24
CA ARG A 54 29.41 28.61 1.04
C ARG A 54 29.11 28.70 2.54
N LYS A 55 28.78 29.88 3.04
CA LYS A 55 28.43 30.06 4.45
C LYS A 55 27.15 29.31 4.80
N GLU A 56 26.14 29.38 3.95
CA GLU A 56 24.87 28.65 4.14
C GLU A 56 25.08 27.14 4.14
N LEU A 57 25.89 26.61 3.21
CA LEU A 57 26.26 25.21 3.16
C LEU A 57 26.94 24.76 4.46
N LEU A 58 27.91 25.53 4.95
CA LEU A 58 28.62 25.20 6.19
C LEU A 58 27.68 25.21 7.40
N CYS A 59 26.76 26.18 7.48
CA CYS A 59 25.75 26.25 8.53
C CYS A 59 24.83 25.01 8.49
N LEU A 60 24.40 24.61 7.29
CA LEU A 60 23.55 23.44 7.12
C LEU A 60 24.27 22.14 7.50
N GLN A 61 25.54 21.99 7.12
CA GLN A 61 26.37 20.84 7.49
C GLN A 61 26.59 20.76 9.02
N GLU A 62 26.86 21.90 9.66
CA GLU A 62 26.94 22.00 11.11
C GLU A 62 25.63 21.57 11.77
N CYS A 63 24.50 22.14 11.33
CA CYS A 63 23.19 21.80 11.86
C CYS A 63 22.86 20.31 11.70
N HIS A 64 23.16 19.72 10.54
CA HIS A 64 22.97 18.29 10.31
C HIS A 64 23.79 17.45 11.30
N ARG A 65 25.07 17.80 11.49
CA ARG A 65 25.97 17.11 12.42
C ARG A 65 25.48 17.23 13.87
N GLN A 66 25.03 18.40 14.28
CA GLN A 66 24.43 18.62 15.60
C GLN A 66 23.15 17.79 15.78
N LEU A 67 22.27 17.74 14.78
CA LEU A 67 21.07 16.87 14.79
C LEU A 67 21.42 15.37 14.88
N MET A 68 22.60 14.98 14.39
CA MET A 68 23.15 13.62 14.53
C MET A 68 23.85 13.38 15.88
N GLY A 69 23.92 14.39 16.76
CA GLY A 69 24.56 14.30 18.07
C GLY A 69 26.08 14.47 18.04
N GLU A 70 26.62 14.99 16.95
CA GLU A 70 28.06 15.20 16.74
C GLU A 70 28.42 16.69 16.92
N GLU A 71 29.67 16.99 17.33
CA GLU A 71 30.22 18.36 17.48
C GLU A 71 29.33 19.34 18.30
N LEU A 72 28.72 18.84 19.38
CA LEU A 72 27.87 19.63 20.27
C LEU A 72 28.67 20.59 21.20
N SER A 73 30.00 20.43 21.23
CA SER A 73 30.90 21.29 21.99
C SER A 73 30.90 22.70 21.40
N GLY A 74 30.23 23.63 22.08
CA GLY A 74 30.05 25.01 21.59
C GLY A 74 28.61 25.50 21.71
N LEU A 75 27.65 24.59 21.86
CA LEU A 75 26.27 24.93 22.19
C LEU A 75 26.12 25.27 23.67
N SER A 76 25.34 26.30 23.95
CA SER A 76 24.86 26.60 25.30
C SER A 76 23.82 25.58 25.75
N ILE A 77 23.57 25.51 27.06
CA ILE A 77 22.56 24.62 27.65
C ILE A 77 21.19 24.83 27.00
N LYS A 78 20.81 26.08 26.75
CA LYS A 78 19.53 26.43 26.14
C LYS A 78 19.42 25.95 24.69
N GLU A 79 20.52 26.04 23.93
CA GLU A 79 20.55 25.55 22.54
C GLU A 79 20.48 24.02 22.50
N LEU A 80 21.14 23.35 23.45
CA LEU A 80 21.09 21.90 23.58
C LEU A 80 19.68 21.42 23.97
N GLU A 81 19.03 22.09 24.91
CA GLU A 81 17.63 21.81 25.29
C GLU A 81 16.68 22.02 24.09
N ASN A 82 16.89 23.06 23.29
CA ASN A 82 16.10 23.26 22.07
C ASN A 82 16.33 22.15 21.03
N LEU A 83 17.57 21.73 20.85
CA LEU A 83 17.93 20.63 19.94
C LEU A 83 17.28 19.30 20.39
N GLU A 84 17.35 18.99 21.67
CA GLU A 84 16.72 17.81 22.27
C GLU A 84 15.20 17.83 22.06
N ASN A 85 14.54 18.95 22.37
CA ASN A 85 13.10 19.11 22.16
C ASN A 85 12.72 18.94 20.68
N GLN A 86 13.50 19.49 19.76
CA GLN A 86 13.28 19.34 18.32
C GLN A 86 13.36 17.87 17.88
N LEU A 87 14.40 17.15 18.34
CA LEU A 87 14.57 15.73 18.05
C LEU A 87 13.43 14.90 18.66
N GLU A 88 13.07 15.14 19.91
CA GLU A 88 11.98 14.44 20.59
C GLU A 88 10.65 14.61 19.86
N MET A 89 10.29 15.86 19.51
CA MET A 89 9.06 16.15 18.77
C MET A 89 9.04 15.45 17.40
N SER A 90 10.14 15.51 16.66
CA SER A 90 10.23 14.88 15.34
C SER A 90 10.13 13.34 15.43
N MET A 91 10.82 12.72 16.40
CA MET A 91 10.77 11.29 16.65
C MET A 91 9.37 10.83 17.07
N LYS A 92 8.70 11.60 17.94
CA LYS A 92 7.30 11.36 18.31
C LYS A 92 6.39 11.40 17.09
N GLY A 93 6.56 12.38 16.20
CA GLY A 93 5.84 12.47 14.93
C GLY A 93 6.05 11.24 14.05
N VAL A 94 7.30 10.78 13.88
CA VAL A 94 7.63 9.57 13.13
C VAL A 94 6.96 8.33 13.74
N ARG A 95 7.00 8.18 15.06
CA ARG A 95 6.37 7.04 15.76
C ARG A 95 4.86 7.02 15.54
N ILE A 96 4.18 8.15 15.75
CA ILE A 96 2.73 8.28 15.53
C ILE A 96 2.38 7.91 14.09
N LYS A 97 3.13 8.41 13.10
CA LYS A 97 2.84 8.11 11.70
C LYS A 97 3.04 6.63 11.39
N LYS A 98 4.09 6.01 11.93
CA LYS A 98 4.35 4.56 11.78
C LYS A 98 3.25 3.73 12.43
N GLU A 99 2.83 4.08 13.63
CA GLU A 99 1.76 3.39 14.35
C GLU A 99 0.42 3.48 13.61
N GLN A 100 0.10 4.65 13.07
CA GLN A 100 -1.09 4.85 12.24
C GLN A 100 -1.07 3.93 11.02
N ILE A 101 0.04 3.92 10.26
CA ILE A 101 0.18 3.08 9.06
C ILE A 101 0.02 1.60 9.39
N LEU A 102 0.70 1.12 10.44
CA LEU A 102 0.63 -0.29 10.83
C LEU A 102 -0.77 -0.67 11.33
N THR A 103 -1.43 0.22 12.07
CA THR A 103 -2.80 0.00 12.55
C THR A 103 -3.78 -0.09 11.39
N ASP A 104 -3.64 0.79 10.39
CA ASP A 104 -4.47 0.77 9.19
C ASP A 104 -4.24 -0.52 8.38
N GLU A 105 -3.00 -0.95 8.22
CA GLU A 105 -2.65 -2.21 7.53
C GLU A 105 -3.21 -3.45 8.25
N ILE A 106 -3.09 -3.51 9.58
CA ILE A 106 -3.69 -4.59 10.39
C ILE A 106 -5.20 -4.64 10.19
N LYS A 107 -5.86 -3.47 10.20
CA LYS A 107 -7.31 -3.37 10.02
C LYS A 107 -7.73 -3.84 8.63
N GLU A 108 -7.04 -3.41 7.59
CA GLU A 108 -7.31 -3.83 6.20
C GLU A 108 -7.14 -5.34 6.04
N LEU A 109 -6.03 -5.90 6.52
CA LEU A 109 -5.74 -7.33 6.43
C LEU A 109 -6.76 -8.16 7.22
N SER A 110 -7.16 -7.70 8.41
CA SER A 110 -8.20 -8.35 9.21
C SER A 110 -9.54 -8.38 8.49
N GLN A 111 -9.95 -7.26 7.87
CA GLN A 111 -11.17 -7.19 7.06
C GLN A 111 -11.13 -8.15 5.88
N LYS A 112 -10.01 -8.19 5.15
CA LYS A 112 -9.80 -9.09 4.02
C LYS A 112 -9.83 -10.56 4.46
N GLY A 113 -9.18 -10.89 5.57
CA GLY A 113 -9.21 -12.23 6.15
C GLY A 113 -10.62 -12.68 6.52
N ASN A 114 -11.40 -11.79 7.14
CA ASN A 114 -12.79 -12.06 7.48
C ASN A 114 -13.67 -12.30 6.25
N LEU A 115 -13.49 -11.49 5.19
CA LEU A 115 -14.24 -11.64 3.94
C LEU A 115 -13.95 -13.01 3.29
N ILE A 116 -12.67 -13.34 3.13
CA ILE A 116 -12.24 -14.63 2.55
C ILE A 116 -12.76 -15.81 3.39
N TYR A 117 -12.73 -15.69 4.72
CA TYR A 117 -13.27 -16.71 5.61
C TYR A 117 -14.78 -16.91 5.40
N GLN A 118 -15.55 -15.82 5.27
CA GLN A 118 -16.98 -15.89 4.99
C GLN A 118 -17.27 -16.54 3.63
N GLU A 119 -16.55 -16.14 2.58
CA GLU A 119 -16.69 -16.74 1.24
C GLU A 119 -16.34 -18.23 1.26
N ASN A 120 -15.28 -18.62 1.97
CA ASN A 120 -14.88 -20.03 2.08
C ASN A 120 -15.97 -20.85 2.80
N LEU A 121 -16.57 -20.31 3.86
CA LEU A 121 -17.67 -20.95 4.57
C LEU A 121 -18.88 -21.16 3.65
N GLU A 122 -19.23 -20.18 2.83
CA GLU A 122 -20.32 -20.31 1.86
C GLU A 122 -20.02 -21.34 0.77
N LEU A 123 -18.80 -21.36 0.26
CA LEU A 123 -18.38 -22.35 -0.74
C LEU A 123 -18.41 -23.77 -0.18
N ASN A 124 -17.93 -23.97 1.05
CA ASN A 124 -17.99 -25.29 1.70
C ASN A 124 -19.44 -25.77 1.85
N LYS A 125 -20.36 -24.89 2.28
CA LYS A 125 -21.80 -25.24 2.34
C LYS A 125 -22.35 -25.66 0.98
N LYS A 126 -21.97 -24.96 -0.10
CA LYS A 126 -22.39 -25.31 -1.47
C LYS A 126 -21.82 -26.67 -1.90
N VAL A 127 -20.55 -26.94 -1.59
CA VAL A 127 -19.91 -28.23 -1.87
C VAL A 127 -20.61 -29.37 -1.11
N ASP A 128 -20.96 -29.16 0.15
CA ASP A 128 -21.68 -30.15 0.96
C ASP A 128 -23.06 -30.46 0.36
N LEU A 129 -23.81 -29.44 -0.06
CA LEU A 129 -25.11 -29.60 -0.72
C LEU A 129 -24.99 -30.39 -2.04
N ILE A 130 -24.03 -30.03 -2.90
CA ILE A 130 -23.76 -30.75 -4.15
C ILE A 130 -23.33 -32.19 -3.87
N GLY A 131 -22.55 -32.42 -2.83
CA GLY A 131 -22.14 -33.75 -2.39
C GLY A 131 -23.34 -34.62 -1.99
N GLN A 132 -24.28 -34.06 -1.23
CA GLN A 132 -25.52 -34.72 -0.84
C GLN A 132 -26.41 -35.03 -2.05
N GLU A 133 -26.64 -34.05 -2.93
CA GLU A 133 -27.44 -34.25 -4.15
C GLU A 133 -26.84 -35.33 -5.05
N ASN A 134 -25.53 -35.32 -5.24
CA ASN A 134 -24.83 -36.36 -6.01
C ASN A 134 -24.93 -37.74 -5.37
N ALA A 135 -24.94 -37.84 -4.03
CA ALA A 135 -25.13 -39.09 -3.34
C ALA A 135 -26.55 -39.65 -3.55
N GLU A 136 -27.57 -38.79 -3.49
CA GLU A 136 -28.96 -39.17 -3.78
C GLU A 136 -29.15 -39.58 -5.25
N LEU A 137 -28.60 -38.82 -6.20
CA LEU A 137 -28.64 -39.19 -7.61
C LEU A 137 -28.01 -40.57 -7.84
N ARG A 138 -26.86 -40.85 -7.24
CA ARG A 138 -26.20 -42.17 -7.36
C ARG A 138 -27.07 -43.31 -6.84
N LYS A 139 -27.84 -43.10 -5.75
CA LYS A 139 -28.81 -44.10 -5.26
C LYS A 139 -29.91 -44.36 -6.28
N VAL A 140 -30.52 -43.31 -6.83
CA VAL A 140 -31.57 -43.44 -7.87
C VAL A 140 -31.05 -44.17 -9.12
N TYR A 141 -29.82 -43.87 -9.56
CA TYR A 141 -29.20 -44.58 -10.68
C TYR A 141 -28.89 -46.06 -10.36
N ALA A 142 -28.52 -46.37 -9.12
CA ALA A 142 -28.31 -47.75 -8.67
C ALA A 142 -29.62 -48.53 -8.61
N GLU A 143 -30.69 -47.94 -8.08
CA GLU A 143 -32.03 -48.54 -7.98
C GLU A 143 -32.64 -48.82 -9.36
N ARG A 144 -32.53 -47.88 -10.31
CA ARG A 144 -33.02 -48.07 -11.68
C ARG A 144 -32.35 -49.26 -12.38
N LYS A 145 -31.06 -49.51 -12.13
CA LYS A 145 -30.34 -50.68 -12.68
C LYS A 145 -30.86 -52.01 -12.12
N VAL A 146 -31.35 -52.01 -10.88
CA VAL A 146 -31.95 -53.20 -10.25
C VAL A 146 -33.34 -53.44 -10.84
N ASP A 147 -34.15 -52.41 -11.07
CA ASP A 147 -35.46 -52.55 -11.71
C ASP A 147 -35.38 -52.99 -13.18
N GLU A 148 -34.34 -52.57 -13.91
CA GLU A 148 -34.11 -52.98 -15.30
C GLU A 148 -33.64 -54.45 -15.38
N ALA A 149 -32.86 -54.93 -14.41
CA ALA A 149 -32.53 -56.34 -14.26
C ALA A 149 -33.73 -57.18 -13.80
N ASN A 150 -34.63 -56.61 -12.98
CA ASN A 150 -35.84 -57.29 -12.50
C ASN A 150 -36.94 -57.36 -13.57
N LYS A 151 -37.04 -56.36 -14.47
CA LYS A 151 -37.99 -56.36 -15.60
C LYS A 151 -37.56 -57.29 -16.74
N ALA A 152 -36.26 -57.58 -16.85
CA ALA A 152 -35.74 -58.61 -17.76
C ALA A 152 -36.07 -60.06 -17.31
N SER A 153 -36.64 -60.26 -16.11
CA SER A 153 -37.02 -61.60 -15.60
C SER A 153 -38.42 -62.07 -16.03
N ARG A 154 -39.20 -61.23 -16.71
CA ARG A 154 -40.54 -61.60 -17.20
C ARG A 154 -40.43 -62.07 -18.66
N PRO A 155 -40.68 -63.35 -18.97
CA PRO A 155 -40.53 -63.84 -20.34
C PRO A 155 -41.63 -63.21 -21.21
N PRO A 156 -41.32 -62.51 -22.31
CA PRO A 156 -42.32 -62.20 -23.32
C PRO A 156 -42.54 -63.49 -24.11
N TYR A 157 -43.70 -64.09 -23.90
CA TYR A 157 -44.21 -65.15 -24.76
C TYR A 157 -44.28 -64.64 -26.21
N THR A 158 -43.70 -65.42 -27.13
CA THR A 158 -44.03 -65.55 -28.56
C THR A 158 -44.17 -64.26 -29.39
N LEU A 159 -43.21 -63.99 -30.29
CA LEU A 159 -43.37 -64.23 -31.73
C LEU A 159 -42.06 -63.89 -32.46
N GLU A 160 -41.66 -64.85 -33.29
CA GLU A 160 -40.72 -64.74 -34.40
C GLU A 160 -40.92 -63.45 -35.21
N ASN A 161 -39.89 -62.61 -35.30
CA ASN A 161 -39.52 -61.87 -36.51
C ASN A 161 -38.14 -61.25 -36.32
N GLY A 162 -37.29 -61.45 -37.31
CA GLY A 162 -35.91 -60.95 -37.35
C GLY A 162 -35.83 -59.43 -37.47
N TYR A 163 -34.59 -58.96 -37.32
CA TYR A 163 -34.09 -57.57 -37.37
C TYR A 163 -34.24 -56.78 -36.05
N ASP A 164 -33.18 -56.74 -35.23
CA ASP A 164 -32.91 -55.55 -34.42
C ASP A 164 -31.43 -55.39 -34.05
N LEU A 165 -30.94 -54.16 -34.21
CA LEU A 165 -29.59 -53.71 -33.91
C LEU A 165 -29.43 -53.53 -32.40
N LEU A 166 -28.87 -54.51 -31.67
CA LEU A 166 -28.43 -54.24 -30.30
C LEU A 166 -27.29 -55.15 -29.85
N ALA A 167 -26.10 -54.93 -30.41
CA ALA A 167 -24.88 -55.30 -29.70
C ALA A 167 -24.67 -54.26 -28.57
N PRO A 168 -24.48 -54.67 -27.30
CA PRO A 168 -24.18 -53.71 -26.24
C PRO A 168 -22.82 -53.07 -26.55
N ILE A 169 -22.80 -51.75 -26.79
CA ILE A 169 -21.56 -51.01 -26.95
C ILE A 169 -20.86 -51.02 -25.58
N ARG A 170 -19.81 -51.84 -25.46
CA ARG A 170 -18.91 -51.80 -24.30
C ARG A 170 -17.94 -50.65 -24.48
N LEU A 171 -18.32 -49.46 -23.99
CA LEU A 171 -17.38 -48.35 -23.84
C LEU A 171 -16.45 -48.66 -22.67
N GLN A 172 -15.26 -49.16 -22.97
CA GLN A 172 -14.17 -49.22 -21.99
C GLN A 172 -13.70 -47.81 -21.71
N LEU A 173 -13.82 -47.35 -20.46
CA LEU A 173 -13.09 -46.18 -19.99
C LEU A 173 -11.61 -46.52 -20.03
N SER A 174 -10.87 -45.86 -20.92
CA SER A 174 -9.41 -45.93 -20.95
C SER A 174 -8.88 -45.57 -19.56
N GLN A 175 -8.15 -46.48 -18.91
CA GLN A 175 -7.35 -46.11 -17.74
C GLN A 175 -6.34 -45.03 -18.18
N PRO A 176 -6.06 -44.02 -17.34
CA PRO A 176 -5.05 -43.03 -17.66
C PRO A 176 -3.71 -43.76 -17.75
N GLN A 177 -3.15 -43.81 -18.96
CA GLN A 177 -1.80 -44.31 -19.19
C GLN A 177 -0.81 -43.36 -18.51
N PRO A 178 0.22 -43.87 -17.81
CA PRO A 178 1.28 -43.04 -17.27
C PRO A 178 2.16 -42.61 -18.45
N HIS A 179 1.78 -41.50 -19.10
CA HIS A 179 2.67 -40.85 -20.02
C HIS A 179 3.73 -40.12 -19.20
N ASN A 180 4.87 -40.79 -19.02
CA ASN A 180 6.13 -40.16 -18.67
C ASN A 180 6.48 -39.16 -19.76
N SER A 181 6.07 -37.90 -19.59
CA SER A 181 6.61 -36.79 -20.34
C SER A 181 7.28 -35.89 -19.33
N GLU A 182 8.62 -35.91 -19.34
CA GLU A 182 9.45 -34.91 -18.68
C GLU A 182 8.94 -33.52 -19.07
N ALA A 183 8.38 -32.80 -18.10
CA ALA A 183 8.04 -31.39 -18.26
C ALA A 183 9.28 -30.53 -17.97
N PRO A 184 9.49 -29.45 -18.73
CA PRO A 184 10.70 -28.64 -18.66
C PRO A 184 10.85 -27.98 -17.29
N ALA A 185 12.10 -27.73 -16.90
CA ALA A 185 12.61 -27.45 -15.55
C ALA A 185 12.06 -26.24 -14.78
N ASN A 186 10.92 -25.66 -15.16
CA ASN A 186 10.34 -24.48 -14.54
C ASN A 186 8.88 -24.72 -14.12
N SER A 187 8.64 -25.64 -13.18
CA SER A 187 7.37 -25.67 -12.44
C SER A 187 7.58 -25.14 -11.02
N MET A 188 6.92 -24.03 -10.69
CA MET A 188 6.93 -23.47 -9.34
C MET A 188 6.28 -24.46 -8.38
N LYS A 189 7.10 -25.00 -7.49
CA LYS A 189 6.73 -25.98 -6.48
C LYS A 189 5.88 -25.31 -5.38
N LEU A 190 4.56 -25.29 -5.57
CA LEU A 190 3.59 -24.74 -4.61
C LEU A 190 3.09 -25.73 -3.55
N GLY A 191 3.68 -26.92 -3.45
CA GLY A 191 3.18 -27.99 -2.58
C GLY A 191 3.83 -28.12 -1.19
N SER A 192 4.99 -27.51 -0.94
CA SER A 192 5.79 -27.86 0.25
C SER A 192 5.55 -26.99 1.49
N ASN A 193 4.76 -25.92 1.41
CA ASN A 193 4.61 -24.95 2.52
C ASN A 193 3.35 -25.13 3.37
N LEU A 194 2.46 -26.08 3.04
CA LEU A 194 1.21 -26.28 3.79
C LEU A 194 1.35 -27.27 4.97
N GLU A 195 2.40 -28.10 5.01
CA GLU A 195 2.62 -29.03 6.13
C GLU A 195 3.39 -28.40 7.31
N LEU A 196 4.20 -27.36 7.08
CA LEU A 196 4.91 -26.64 8.14
C LEU A 196 3.99 -25.75 9.00
N GLY A 197 2.82 -25.37 8.48
CA GLY A 197 1.83 -24.56 9.22
C GLY A 197 0.96 -25.36 10.20
N ARG A 198 0.78 -26.68 10.00
CA ARG A 198 -0.07 -27.50 10.87
C ARG A 198 0.62 -27.96 12.15
N GLN A 199 1.94 -28.10 12.17
CA GLN A 199 2.68 -28.48 13.38
C GLN A 199 2.90 -27.30 14.35
N ALA A 200 2.81 -26.05 13.89
CA ALA A 200 3.01 -24.87 14.74
C ALA A 200 1.76 -24.49 15.57
N LEU A 201 0.55 -24.88 15.14
CA LEU A 201 -0.70 -24.58 15.87
C LEU A 201 -1.08 -25.61 16.95
N GLY A 202 -0.28 -26.66 17.15
CA GLY A 202 -0.58 -27.74 18.11
C GLY A 202 0.07 -27.62 19.48
N ARG A 203 0.90 -26.59 19.74
CA ARG A 203 1.56 -26.40 21.03
C ARG A 203 1.80 -24.91 21.28
N GLN A 204 0.85 -24.15 21.82
CA GLN A 204 1.09 -23.00 22.72
C GLN A 204 -0.23 -22.41 23.30
N ASP A 205 -1.26 -23.22 23.55
CA ASP A 205 -2.41 -22.75 24.34
C ASP A 205 -2.34 -23.40 25.72
N SER A 206 -1.82 -22.68 26.73
CA SER A 206 -2.15 -22.86 28.17
C SER A 206 -1.40 -21.95 29.16
N SER A 207 -0.27 -21.31 28.81
CA SER A 207 0.59 -20.68 29.85
C SER A 207 0.65 -19.14 29.88
N VAL A 208 0.07 -18.41 28.93
CA VAL A 208 0.15 -16.92 28.90
C VAL A 208 -1.02 -16.24 29.63
N ASN A 209 -1.93 -17.02 30.21
CA ASN A 209 -3.28 -16.58 30.57
C ASN A 209 -3.50 -16.13 32.04
N ALA A 210 -2.57 -15.41 32.67
CA ALA A 210 -2.87 -14.87 34.00
C ALA A 210 -2.22 -13.53 34.31
N LYS A 211 -0.92 -13.39 34.04
CA LYS A 211 -0.19 -12.16 34.36
C LYS A 211 -0.62 -10.99 33.46
N ASP A 212 -0.76 -11.24 32.17
CA ASP A 212 -1.14 -10.21 31.20
C ASP A 212 -2.60 -9.78 31.38
N LYS A 213 -3.49 -10.72 31.75
CA LYS A 213 -4.89 -10.42 32.05
C LYS A 213 -5.04 -9.61 33.34
N ILE A 214 -4.22 -9.88 34.36
CA ILE A 214 -4.18 -9.08 35.59
C ILE A 214 -3.61 -7.68 35.34
N GLN A 215 -2.61 -7.56 34.46
CA GLN A 215 -1.99 -6.27 34.14
C GLN A 215 -2.97 -5.35 33.39
N TYR A 216 -3.75 -5.91 32.46
CA TYR A 216 -4.80 -5.18 31.74
C TYR A 216 -5.91 -4.68 32.67
N LEU A 217 -6.34 -5.51 33.63
CA LEU A 217 -7.36 -5.12 34.61
C LEU A 217 -6.86 -4.06 35.61
N LYS A 218 -5.56 -4.07 35.96
CA LYS A 218 -4.95 -3.06 36.82
C LYS A 218 -4.88 -1.69 36.15
N PHE A 219 -4.60 -1.65 34.85
CA PHE A 219 -4.53 -0.39 34.09
C PHE A 219 -5.91 0.26 33.92
N SER A 220 -6.96 -0.55 33.66
CA SER A 220 -8.32 -0.03 33.51
C SER A 220 -8.86 0.57 34.82
N SER A 221 -8.61 -0.07 35.96
CA SER A 221 -9.09 0.39 37.27
C SER A 221 -8.47 1.70 37.75
N ILE A 222 -7.25 2.03 37.28
CA ILE A 222 -6.56 3.29 37.61
C ILE A 222 -7.13 4.45 36.80
N GLN A 223 -7.60 4.17 35.58
CA GLN A 223 -8.11 5.19 34.66
C GLN A 223 -9.55 5.62 34.99
N ASP A 224 -10.31 4.78 35.69
CA ASP A 224 -11.68 5.09 36.16
C ASP A 224 -11.70 5.80 37.53
N SER A 225 -10.55 5.98 38.19
CA SER A 225 -10.42 6.61 39.52
C SER A 225 -9.73 8.00 39.50
N LEU A 226 -9.51 8.59 38.33
CA LEU A 226 -9.00 9.95 38.14
C LEU A 226 -10.06 10.83 37.45
#